data_AF-A0A949EFA1-F1
#
_entry.id   AF-A0A949EFA1-F1
#
_cell.length_a   1.000
_cell.length_b   1.000
_cell.length_c   1.000
_cell.angle_alpha   90.00
_cell.angle_beta   90.00
_cell.angle_gamma   90.00
#
_symmetry.space_group_name_H-M   'P 1'
#
loop_
_entity.id
_entity.type
_entity.pdbx_description
1 polymer ?
#
loop_
_entity_poly.entity_id
_entity_poly.type
_entity_poly.pdbx_seq_one_letter_code
_entity_poly.pdbx_strand_id
1 'polypeptide(L)'
;MDSEEIGKKVAVRLEIERQVREQLPNLENQGAARKRSRWAWLDSKLALLIIGAVISGVLIPRFQFTQEKINWQRQNRYNTIERQLGSIRDSLKQFIAVQGISAELYDLGLELLDTDSASVRQARLEEWRKDFRALKARRVQQNSAFAVTVFYFPIKSRDSIRKAWDDLLLPGQKLETLVGDLLNDATGGSDGKVHKKMSENETAVQLDVSLSEVNQAYEHVLTILRNQLQEVENESIKFQ
;
A
#
# COMPACT_ATOMS: atom_id res chain seq x y z
N MET A 1 71.02 -8.95 -18.95
CA MET A 1 70.19 -9.06 -20.16
C MET A 1 71.02 -8.54 -21.29
N ASP A 2 71.50 -9.45 -22.14
CA ASP A 2 72.64 -9.20 -23.02
C ASP A 2 72.17 -8.63 -24.36
N SER A 3 72.97 -7.73 -24.93
CA SER A 3 72.68 -6.97 -26.16
C SER A 3 72.28 -7.85 -27.36
N GLU A 4 72.77 -9.09 -27.40
CA GLU A 4 72.43 -10.09 -28.42
C GLU A 4 70.97 -10.57 -28.38
N GLU A 5 70.37 -10.60 -27.19
CA GLU A 5 68.98 -11.05 -27.00
C GLU A 5 67.98 -9.98 -27.46
N ILE A 6 68.37 -8.71 -27.35
CA ILE A 6 67.59 -7.56 -27.81
C ILE A 6 67.60 -7.50 -29.35
N GLY A 7 68.75 -7.75 -29.99
CA GLY A 7 68.87 -7.78 -31.45
C GLY A 7 67.97 -8.84 -32.10
N LYS A 8 67.91 -10.04 -31.53
CA LYS A 8 67.04 -11.13 -32.03
C LYS A 8 65.56 -10.81 -31.89
N LYS A 9 65.13 -10.18 -30.79
CA LYS A 9 63.72 -9.77 -30.58
C LYS A 9 63.27 -8.68 -31.54
N VAL A 10 64.17 -7.75 -31.90
CA VAL A 10 63.86 -6.67 -32.85
C VAL A 10 63.75 -7.22 -34.29
N ALA A 11 64.63 -8.14 -34.69
CA ALA A 11 64.57 -8.77 -36.01
C ALA A 11 63.26 -9.57 -36.20
N VAL A 12 62.85 -10.34 -35.19
CA VAL A 12 61.58 -11.10 -35.24
C VAL A 12 60.36 -10.17 -35.33
N ARG A 13 60.36 -9.02 -34.62
CA ARG A 13 59.27 -8.04 -34.72
C ARG A 13 59.17 -7.40 -36.11
N LEU A 14 60.31 -7.08 -36.74
CA LEU A 14 60.35 -6.49 -38.07
C LEU A 14 59.83 -7.47 -39.15
N GLU A 15 60.15 -8.76 -39.02
CA GLU A 15 59.65 -9.80 -39.93
C GLU A 15 58.12 -9.96 -39.82
N ILE A 16 57.58 -9.91 -38.60
CA ILE A 16 56.14 -9.98 -38.33
C ILE A 16 55.42 -8.75 -38.87
N GLU A 17 55.96 -7.54 -38.66
CA GLU A 17 55.35 -6.31 -39.21
C GLU A 17 55.34 -6.31 -40.75
N ARG A 18 56.37 -6.86 -41.39
CA ARG A 18 56.41 -7.01 -42.85
C ARG A 18 55.36 -8.01 -43.34
N GLN A 19 55.23 -9.17 -42.69
CA GLN A 19 54.21 -10.16 -43.04
C GLN A 19 52.78 -9.63 -42.85
N VAL A 20 52.53 -8.84 -41.80
CA VAL A 20 51.22 -8.23 -41.55
C VAL A 20 50.89 -7.16 -42.60
N ARG A 21 51.86 -6.34 -43.01
CA ARG A 21 51.67 -5.33 -44.08
C ARG A 21 51.43 -5.96 -45.46
N GLU A 22 52.03 -7.11 -45.76
CA GLU A 22 51.79 -7.82 -47.02
C GLU A 22 50.43 -8.57 -47.03
N GLN A 23 49.89 -8.95 -45.87
CA GLN A 23 48.59 -9.66 -45.78
C GLN A 23 47.36 -8.73 -45.70
N LEU A 24 47.52 -7.49 -45.22
CA LEU A 24 46.44 -6.49 -45.12
C LEU A 24 45.72 -6.18 -46.46
N PRO A 25 46.41 -5.93 -47.59
CA PRO A 25 45.73 -5.60 -48.86
C PRO A 25 44.98 -6.79 -49.49
N ASN A 26 45.35 -8.04 -49.15
CA ASN A 26 44.65 -9.24 -49.60
C ASN A 26 43.34 -9.49 -48.83
N LEU A 27 43.27 -9.11 -47.56
CA LEU A 27 42.05 -9.20 -46.76
C LEU A 27 41.02 -8.11 -47.11
N GLU A 28 41.49 -6.91 -47.46
CA GLU A 28 40.63 -5.78 -47.83
C GLU A 28 39.92 -6.01 -49.18
N ASN A 29 40.65 -6.55 -50.17
CA ASN A 29 40.09 -6.88 -51.49
C ASN A 29 39.14 -8.10 -51.47
N GLN A 30 39.39 -9.09 -50.60
CA GLN A 30 38.49 -10.25 -50.45
C GLN A 30 37.22 -9.93 -49.62
N GLY A 31 37.30 -8.97 -48.69
CA GLY A 31 36.16 -8.53 -47.86
C GLY A 31 35.17 -7.63 -48.59
N ALA A 32 35.64 -6.75 -49.48
CA ALA A 32 34.81 -5.79 -50.21
C ALA A 32 33.90 -6.46 -51.28
N ALA A 33 34.40 -7.48 -51.99
CA ALA A 33 33.63 -8.21 -53.00
C ALA A 33 32.50 -9.07 -52.40
N ARG A 34 32.75 -9.69 -51.24
CA ARG A 34 31.75 -10.51 -50.52
C ARG A 34 30.65 -9.68 -49.85
N LYS A 35 30.96 -8.46 -49.40
CA LYS A 35 29.94 -7.54 -48.84
C LYS A 35 29.05 -6.96 -49.94
N ARG A 36 29.57 -6.56 -51.11
CA ARG A 36 28.74 -6.05 -52.23
C ARG A 36 27.71 -7.08 -52.71
N SER A 37 28.08 -8.36 -52.83
CA SER A 37 27.20 -9.43 -53.30
C SER A 37 25.98 -9.70 -52.39
N ARG A 38 26.15 -9.64 -51.06
CA ARG A 38 25.04 -9.90 -50.11
C ARG A 38 24.01 -8.76 -50.08
N TRP A 39 24.43 -7.53 -50.39
CA TRP A 39 23.54 -6.37 -50.49
C TRP A 39 22.97 -6.19 -51.91
N ALA A 40 23.68 -6.59 -52.96
CA ALA A 40 23.19 -6.52 -54.35
C ALA A 40 21.95 -7.38 -54.62
N TRP A 41 21.74 -8.47 -53.87
CA TRP A 41 20.49 -9.23 -53.96
C TRP A 41 19.29 -8.46 -53.40
N LEU A 42 19.51 -7.57 -52.41
CA LEU A 42 18.47 -6.71 -51.85
C LEU A 42 18.03 -5.60 -52.83
N ASP A 43 18.85 -5.26 -53.83
CA ASP A 43 18.50 -4.32 -54.91
C ASP A 43 17.64 -4.96 -56.02
N SER A 44 17.42 -6.27 -55.98
CA SER A 44 16.51 -6.96 -56.90
C SER A 44 15.05 -6.64 -56.56
N LYS A 45 14.26 -6.21 -57.56
CA LYS A 45 12.81 -5.94 -57.41
C LYS A 45 12.05 -7.10 -56.77
N LEU A 46 12.48 -8.34 -57.01
CA LEU A 46 11.86 -9.55 -56.43
C LEU A 46 12.22 -9.73 -54.95
N ALA A 47 13.47 -9.42 -54.56
CA ALA A 47 13.88 -9.47 -53.16
C ALA A 47 13.20 -8.36 -52.33
N LEU A 48 13.06 -7.15 -52.89
CA LEU A 48 12.28 -6.07 -52.30
C LEU A 48 10.81 -6.46 -52.11
N LEU A 49 10.21 -7.17 -53.07
CA LEU A 49 8.83 -7.69 -52.95
C LEU A 49 8.70 -8.73 -51.83
N ILE A 50 9.66 -9.67 -51.74
CA ILE A 50 9.66 -10.70 -50.69
C ILE A 50 9.87 -10.07 -49.30
N ILE A 51 10.80 -9.14 -49.18
CA ILE A 51 11.05 -8.41 -47.93
C ILE A 51 9.84 -7.57 -47.56
N GLY A 52 9.24 -6.87 -48.53
CA GLY A 52 7.98 -6.14 -48.36
C GLY A 52 6.86 -7.05 -47.86
N ALA A 53 6.72 -8.25 -48.44
CA ALA A 53 5.72 -9.25 -48.04
C ALA A 53 5.99 -9.85 -46.65
N VAL A 54 7.25 -10.06 -46.26
CA VAL A 54 7.61 -10.52 -44.90
C VAL A 54 7.38 -9.41 -43.87
N ILE A 55 7.72 -8.17 -44.21
CA ILE A 55 7.48 -7.02 -43.35
C ILE A 55 5.97 -6.80 -43.15
N SER A 56 5.20 -6.76 -44.24
CA SER A 56 3.75 -6.50 -44.20
C SER A 56 2.91 -7.69 -43.74
N GLY A 57 3.29 -8.91 -44.09
CA GLY A 57 2.53 -10.12 -43.79
C GLY A 57 2.85 -10.75 -42.45
N VAL A 58 4.04 -10.50 -41.88
CA VAL A 58 4.50 -11.20 -40.65
C VAL A 58 4.94 -10.22 -39.56
N LEU A 59 5.87 -9.31 -39.87
CA LEU A 59 6.44 -8.41 -38.86
C LEU A 59 5.44 -7.36 -38.36
N ILE A 60 4.77 -6.65 -39.28
CA ILE A 60 3.78 -5.62 -38.93
C ILE A 60 2.62 -6.23 -38.11
N PRO A 61 1.98 -7.35 -38.52
CA PRO A 61 0.93 -7.98 -37.74
C PRO A 61 1.41 -8.44 -36.36
N ARG A 62 2.60 -9.06 -36.27
CA ARG A 62 3.15 -9.49 -34.97
C ARG A 62 3.44 -8.31 -34.05
N PHE A 63 3.93 -7.20 -34.59
CA PHE A 63 4.15 -5.97 -33.82
C PHE A 63 2.82 -5.38 -33.35
N GLN A 64 1.80 -5.34 -34.21
CA GLN A 64 0.43 -4.91 -33.85
C GLN A 64 -0.17 -5.78 -32.75
N PHE A 65 -0.12 -7.12 -32.86
CA PHE A 65 -0.58 -8.03 -31.80
C PHE A 65 0.18 -7.84 -30.49
N THR A 66 1.49 -7.56 -30.56
CA THR A 66 2.29 -7.31 -29.36
C THR A 66 1.88 -5.98 -28.71
N GLN A 67 1.64 -4.93 -29.49
CA GLN A 67 1.12 -3.65 -29.01
C GLN A 67 -0.28 -3.80 -28.39
N GLU A 68 -1.20 -4.50 -29.05
CA GLU A 68 -2.53 -4.79 -28.53
C GLU A 68 -2.47 -5.55 -27.22
N LYS A 69 -1.62 -6.57 -27.11
CA LYS A 69 -1.44 -7.33 -25.86
C LYS A 69 -0.90 -6.44 -24.74
N ILE A 70 0.09 -5.59 -25.03
CA ILE A 70 0.64 -4.65 -24.05
C ILE A 70 -0.42 -3.63 -23.61
N ASN A 71 -1.23 -3.11 -24.54
CA ASN A 71 -2.30 -2.16 -24.25
C ASN A 71 -3.43 -2.81 -23.44
N TRP A 72 -3.83 -4.03 -23.81
CA TRP A 72 -4.80 -4.83 -23.05
C TRP A 72 -4.31 -5.10 -21.62
N GLN A 73 -3.03 -5.45 -21.45
CA GLN A 73 -2.44 -5.65 -20.12
C GLN A 73 -2.43 -4.35 -19.30
N ARG A 74 -2.09 -3.21 -19.91
CA ARG A 74 -2.15 -1.90 -19.25
C ARG A 74 -3.57 -1.55 -18.81
N GLN A 75 -4.55 -1.71 -19.70
CA GLN A 75 -5.94 -1.38 -19.42
C GLN A 75 -6.55 -2.28 -18.34
N ASN A 76 -6.23 -3.59 -18.36
CA ASN A 76 -6.66 -4.50 -17.30
C ASN A 76 -6.03 -4.15 -15.95
N ARG A 77 -4.75 -3.78 -15.92
CA ARG A 77 -4.09 -3.33 -14.69
C ARG A 77 -4.73 -2.04 -14.16
N TYR A 78 -4.95 -1.07 -15.05
CA TYR A 78 -5.63 0.18 -14.70
C TYR A 78 -7.02 -0.08 -14.10
N ASN A 79 -7.88 -0.83 -14.79
CA ASN A 79 -9.23 -1.18 -14.30
C ASN A 79 -9.20 -1.92 -12.96
N THR A 80 -8.17 -2.75 -12.73
CA THR A 80 -7.99 -3.45 -11.45
C THR A 80 -7.64 -2.48 -10.32
N ILE A 81 -6.68 -1.59 -10.56
CA ILE A 81 -6.24 -0.57 -9.60
C ILE A 81 -7.39 0.41 -9.31
N GLU A 82 -8.16 0.83 -10.31
CA GLU A 82 -9.29 1.75 -10.14
C GLU A 82 -10.39 1.15 -9.25
N ARG A 83 -10.75 -0.12 -9.48
CA ARG A 83 -11.68 -0.84 -8.59
C ARG A 83 -11.13 -0.94 -7.17
N GLN A 84 -9.85 -1.27 -7.05
CA GLN A 84 -9.18 -1.38 -5.75
C GLN A 84 -9.18 -0.04 -5.01
N LEU A 85 -8.94 1.08 -5.69
CA LEU A 85 -9.02 2.44 -5.13
C LEU A 85 -10.41 2.77 -4.60
N GLY A 86 -11.47 2.42 -5.33
CA GLY A 86 -12.84 2.57 -4.85
C GLY A 86 -13.05 1.85 -3.51
N SER A 87 -12.63 0.59 -3.43
CA SER A 87 -12.77 -0.22 -2.21
C SER A 87 -11.89 0.27 -1.04
N ILE A 88 -10.67 0.76 -1.31
CA ILE A 88 -9.80 1.36 -0.29
C ILE A 88 -10.42 2.65 0.26
N ARG A 89 -11.00 3.50 -0.60
CA ARG A 89 -11.70 4.72 -0.17
C ARG A 89 -12.92 4.40 0.69
N ASP A 90 -13.67 3.37 0.32
CA ASP A 90 -14.80 2.91 1.13
C ASP A 90 -14.33 2.33 2.48
N SER A 91 -13.22 1.60 2.51
CA SER A 91 -12.57 1.17 3.75
C SER A 91 -12.25 2.34 4.68
N LEU A 92 -11.66 3.41 4.13
CA LEU A 92 -11.33 4.62 4.88
C LEU A 92 -12.59 5.28 5.47
N LYS A 93 -13.70 5.33 4.73
CA LYS A 93 -14.98 5.82 5.26
C LYS A 93 -15.48 4.98 6.43
N GLN A 94 -15.39 3.64 6.32
CA GLN A 94 -15.75 2.76 7.42
C GLN A 94 -14.84 2.99 8.64
N PHE A 95 -13.55 3.21 8.43
CA PHE A 95 -12.63 3.49 9.52
C PHE A 95 -12.92 4.81 10.24
N ILE A 96 -13.19 5.90 9.49
CA ILE A 96 -13.50 7.21 10.07
C ILE A 96 -14.73 7.16 10.99
N ALA A 97 -15.73 6.35 10.64
CA ALA A 97 -16.93 6.19 11.46
C ALA A 97 -16.68 5.54 12.84
N VAL A 98 -15.55 4.83 13.02
CA VAL A 98 -15.15 4.26 14.33
C VAL A 98 -14.89 5.36 15.36
N GLN A 99 -14.32 6.48 14.93
CA GLN A 99 -13.95 7.58 15.82
C GLN A 99 -15.17 8.25 16.46
N GLY A 100 -16.25 8.42 15.69
CA GLY A 100 -17.49 9.01 16.19
C GLY A 100 -18.05 8.24 17.40
N ILE A 101 -17.95 6.91 17.38
CA ILE A 101 -18.44 6.06 18.47
C ILE A 101 -17.62 6.26 19.75
N SER A 102 -16.32 6.50 19.64
CA SER A 102 -15.46 6.74 20.81
C SER A 102 -15.74 8.10 21.46
N ALA A 103 -16.04 9.12 20.65
CA ALA A 103 -16.50 10.42 21.14
C ALA A 103 -17.87 10.30 21.83
N GLU A 104 -18.84 9.61 21.22
CA GLU A 104 -20.16 9.38 21.81
C GLU A 104 -20.07 8.60 23.14
N LEU A 105 -19.15 7.63 23.26
CA LEU A 105 -18.89 6.92 24.52
C LEU A 105 -18.31 7.84 25.60
N TYR A 106 -17.37 8.71 25.22
CA TYR A 106 -16.78 9.68 26.14
C TYR A 106 -17.81 10.69 26.63
N ASP A 107 -18.64 11.24 25.74
CA ASP A 107 -19.71 12.18 26.08
C ASP A 107 -20.71 11.55 27.07
N LEU A 108 -21.07 10.29 26.87
CA LEU A 108 -21.89 9.53 27.82
C LEU A 108 -21.21 9.38 29.19
N GLY A 109 -19.90 9.12 29.20
CA GLY A 109 -19.09 9.08 30.42
C GLY A 109 -19.08 10.41 31.19
N LEU A 110 -18.96 11.53 30.48
CA LEU A 110 -19.06 12.87 31.07
C LEU A 110 -20.46 13.15 31.61
N GLU A 111 -21.53 12.85 30.87
CA GLU A 111 -22.90 13.09 31.33
C GLU A 111 -23.20 12.35 32.64
N LEU A 112 -22.67 11.13 32.79
CA LEU A 112 -22.77 10.34 34.02
C LEU A 112 -22.07 10.99 35.21
N LEU A 113 -20.91 11.62 34.98
CA LEU A 113 -20.14 12.33 35.99
C LEU A 113 -20.77 13.67 36.36
N ASP A 114 -21.21 14.45 35.38
CA ASP A 114 -21.76 15.80 35.55
C ASP A 114 -23.18 15.81 36.14
N THR A 115 -23.88 14.66 36.16
CA THR A 115 -25.22 14.58 36.75
C THR A 115 -25.15 14.47 38.28
N ASP A 116 -25.12 15.61 38.96
CA ASP A 116 -25.01 15.73 40.43
C ASP A 116 -26.22 15.17 41.20
N SER A 117 -27.42 15.21 40.60
CA SER A 117 -28.65 14.83 41.30
C SER A 117 -28.91 13.33 41.21
N ALA A 118 -28.89 12.64 42.35
CA ALA A 118 -29.20 11.21 42.45
C ALA A 118 -30.60 10.85 41.91
N SER A 119 -31.59 11.73 42.05
CA SER A 119 -32.94 11.47 41.51
C SER A 119 -33.00 11.57 39.99
N VAL A 120 -32.25 12.51 39.40
CA VAL A 120 -32.12 12.65 37.94
C VAL A 120 -31.32 11.48 37.38
N ARG A 121 -30.22 11.11 38.05
CA ARG A 121 -29.38 9.96 37.70
C ARG A 121 -30.20 8.67 37.67
N GLN A 122 -31.01 8.42 38.69
CA GLN A 122 -31.87 7.24 38.75
C GLN A 122 -32.94 7.22 37.65
N ALA A 123 -33.51 8.38 37.30
CA ALA A 123 -34.54 8.49 36.27
C ALA A 123 -34.00 8.23 34.85
N ARG A 124 -32.74 8.64 34.57
CA ARG A 124 -32.09 8.48 33.26
C ARG A 124 -31.29 7.19 33.09
N LEU A 125 -31.03 6.47 34.18
CA LEU A 125 -30.13 5.32 34.18
C LEU A 125 -30.46 4.26 33.11
N GLU A 126 -31.74 3.93 32.92
CA GLU A 126 -32.13 2.92 31.93
C GLU A 126 -31.95 3.42 30.49
N GLU A 127 -32.11 4.73 30.26
CA GLU A 127 -31.83 5.39 28.98
C GLU A 127 -30.33 5.33 28.67
N TRP A 128 -29.47 5.76 29.60
CA TRP A 128 -28.02 5.67 29.41
C TRP A 128 -27.52 4.23 29.22
N ARG A 129 -28.11 3.25 29.91
CA ARG A 129 -27.83 1.83 29.66
C ARG A 129 -28.23 1.36 28.28
N LYS A 130 -29.35 1.87 27.77
CA LYS A 130 -29.80 1.58 26.40
C LYS A 130 -28.83 2.19 25.39
N ASP A 131 -28.41 3.43 25.61
CA ASP A 131 -27.46 4.13 24.74
C ASP A 131 -26.10 3.47 24.75
N PHE A 132 -25.57 3.12 25.92
CA PHE A 132 -24.32 2.36 26.05
C PHE A 132 -24.37 1.03 25.29
N ARG A 133 -25.47 0.26 25.41
CA ARG A 133 -25.67 -0.98 24.66
C ARG A 133 -25.70 -0.73 23.14
N ALA A 134 -26.36 0.34 22.70
CA ALA A 134 -26.42 0.72 21.30
C ALA A 134 -25.03 1.11 20.76
N LEU A 135 -24.25 1.87 21.54
CA LEU A 135 -22.87 2.25 21.20
C LEU A 135 -21.97 1.02 21.07
N LYS A 136 -22.05 0.07 22.01
CA LYS A 136 -21.33 -1.21 21.91
C LYS A 136 -21.68 -2.00 20.66
N ALA A 137 -22.97 -2.10 20.34
CA ALA A 137 -23.42 -2.80 19.14
C ALA A 137 -22.90 -2.12 17.86
N ARG A 138 -23.01 -0.79 17.77
CA ARG A 138 -22.46 0.01 16.66
C ARG A 138 -20.95 -0.17 16.53
N ARG A 139 -20.21 -0.18 17.64
CA ARG A 139 -18.76 -0.39 17.65
C ARG A 139 -18.39 -1.74 17.04
N VAL A 140 -19.04 -2.82 17.48
CA VAL A 140 -18.80 -4.18 16.94
C VAL A 140 -19.13 -4.22 15.44
N GLN A 141 -20.27 -3.67 15.04
CA GLN A 141 -20.67 -3.58 13.63
C GLN A 141 -19.63 -2.81 12.81
N GLN A 142 -19.21 -1.63 13.27
CA GLN A 142 -18.27 -0.78 12.55
C GLN A 142 -16.87 -1.41 12.47
N ASN A 143 -16.41 -2.03 13.55
CA ASN A 143 -15.15 -2.76 13.60
C ASN A 143 -15.13 -3.93 12.62
N SER A 144 -16.22 -4.70 12.56
CA SER A 144 -16.35 -5.81 11.61
C SER A 144 -16.41 -5.31 10.16
N ALA A 145 -17.14 -4.23 9.89
CA ALA A 145 -17.21 -3.61 8.57
C ALA A 145 -15.81 -3.18 8.10
N PHE A 146 -15.04 -2.51 8.96
CA PHE A 146 -13.67 -2.14 8.64
C PHE A 146 -12.76 -3.36 8.47
N ALA A 147 -12.78 -4.32 9.39
CA ALA A 147 -11.93 -5.52 9.33
C ALA A 147 -12.11 -6.30 8.03
N VAL A 148 -13.35 -6.41 7.53
CA VAL A 148 -13.64 -7.04 6.24
C VAL A 148 -13.05 -6.23 5.10
N THR A 149 -12.91 -4.92 5.18
CA THR A 149 -12.33 -4.13 4.07
C THR A 149 -10.80 -4.20 3.97
N VAL A 150 -10.09 -4.69 4.99
CA VAL A 150 -8.62 -4.73 5.00
C VAL A 150 -8.04 -5.56 3.85
N PHE A 151 -8.78 -6.55 3.31
CA PHE A 151 -8.27 -7.34 2.18
C PHE A 151 -8.12 -6.55 0.88
N TYR A 152 -8.79 -5.40 0.74
CA TYR A 152 -8.65 -4.55 -0.44
C TYR A 152 -7.28 -3.85 -0.51
N PHE A 153 -6.56 -3.78 0.61
CA PHE A 153 -5.20 -3.22 0.62
C PHE A 153 -4.18 -4.19 0.00
N PRO A 154 -3.07 -3.67 -0.56
CA PRO A 154 -1.96 -4.49 -1.02
C PRO A 154 -1.45 -5.46 0.04
N ILE A 155 -1.08 -6.69 -0.36
CA ILE A 155 -0.68 -7.77 0.58
C ILE A 155 0.39 -7.30 1.57
N LYS A 156 1.36 -6.50 1.10
CA LYS A 156 2.49 -6.02 1.90
C LYS A 156 2.09 -5.09 3.04
N SER A 157 0.95 -4.40 2.95
CA SER A 157 0.49 -3.45 3.97
C SER A 157 -0.60 -4.00 4.89
N ARG A 158 -1.27 -5.10 4.51
CA ARG A 158 -2.35 -5.70 5.31
C ARG A 158 -1.94 -5.98 6.76
N ASP A 159 -0.75 -6.53 6.97
CA ASP A 159 -0.30 -6.90 8.32
C ASP A 159 -0.01 -5.65 9.18
N SER A 160 0.55 -4.59 8.57
CA SER A 160 0.76 -3.32 9.25
C SER A 160 -0.56 -2.65 9.65
N ILE A 161 -1.56 -2.70 8.77
CA ILE A 161 -2.90 -2.16 9.02
C ILE A 161 -3.58 -2.95 10.14
N ARG A 162 -3.54 -4.29 10.08
CA ARG A 162 -4.12 -5.15 11.13
C ARG A 162 -3.49 -4.89 12.48
N LYS A 163 -2.16 -4.84 12.54
CA LYS A 163 -1.45 -4.57 13.79
C LYS A 163 -1.86 -3.23 14.39
N ALA A 164 -1.82 -2.15 13.60
CA ALA A 164 -2.21 -0.83 14.07
C ALA A 164 -3.69 -0.78 14.49
N TRP A 165 -4.56 -1.51 13.78
CA TRP A 165 -5.97 -1.64 14.13
C TRP A 165 -6.17 -2.38 15.45
N ASP A 166 -5.49 -3.50 15.67
CA ASP A 166 -5.53 -4.26 16.91
C ASP A 166 -5.02 -3.40 18.09
N ASP A 167 -3.98 -2.60 17.86
CA ASP A 167 -3.46 -1.63 18.84
C ASP A 167 -4.49 -0.54 19.20
N LEU A 168 -5.40 -0.17 18.29
CA LEU A 168 -6.51 0.77 18.55
C LEU A 168 -7.68 0.10 19.30
N LEU A 169 -7.91 -1.21 19.13
CA LEU A 169 -9.01 -1.90 19.80
C LEU A 169 -8.87 -1.87 21.33
N LEU A 170 -7.63 -1.97 21.83
CA LEU A 170 -7.31 -1.97 23.26
C LEU A 170 -7.73 -0.67 23.98
N PRO A 171 -7.26 0.53 23.62
CA PRO A 171 -7.69 1.76 24.28
C PRO A 171 -9.19 2.01 24.13
N GLY A 172 -9.80 1.63 23.00
CA GLY A 172 -11.25 1.72 22.85
C GLY A 172 -12.03 0.78 23.79
N GLN A 173 -11.48 -0.40 24.10
CA GLN A 173 -12.06 -1.31 25.10
C GLN A 173 -11.89 -0.77 26.52
N LYS A 174 -10.76 -0.11 26.82
CA LYS A 174 -10.58 0.56 28.12
C LYS A 174 -11.63 1.65 28.33
N LEU A 175 -11.82 2.54 27.35
CA LEU A 175 -12.84 3.59 27.40
C LEU A 175 -14.24 3.01 27.62
N GLU A 176 -14.61 1.97 26.86
CA GLU A 176 -15.88 1.28 27.02
C GLU A 176 -16.05 0.67 28.43
N THR A 177 -14.98 0.12 28.99
CA THR A 177 -15.00 -0.48 30.34
C THR A 177 -15.20 0.60 31.40
N LEU A 178 -14.50 1.72 31.30
CA LEU A 178 -14.65 2.85 32.24
C LEU A 178 -16.09 3.39 32.27
N VAL A 179 -16.71 3.59 31.10
CA VAL A 179 -18.11 4.04 31.01
C VAL A 179 -19.08 2.97 31.55
N GLY A 180 -18.78 1.69 31.30
CA GLY A 180 -19.54 0.58 31.85
C GLY A 180 -19.47 0.52 33.39
N ASP A 181 -18.29 0.74 33.96
CA ASP A 181 -18.07 0.76 35.40
C ASP A 181 -18.82 1.94 36.05
N LEU A 182 -18.79 3.12 35.45
CA LEU A 182 -19.58 4.29 35.87
C LEU A 182 -21.09 3.99 35.92
N LEU A 183 -21.61 3.31 34.90
CA LEU A 183 -23.02 2.90 34.85
C LEU A 183 -23.40 1.86 35.92
N ASN A 184 -22.44 1.01 36.31
CA ASN A 184 -22.66 -0.01 37.34
C ASN A 184 -22.55 0.60 38.75
N ASP A 185 -21.58 1.48 38.98
CA ASP A 185 -21.41 2.20 40.25
C ASP A 185 -22.62 3.07 40.58
N ALA A 186 -23.29 3.64 39.57
CA ALA A 186 -24.55 4.38 39.72
C ALA A 186 -25.70 3.54 40.31
N THR A 187 -25.57 2.21 40.40
CA THR A 187 -26.58 1.30 40.98
C THR A 187 -26.26 0.74 42.36
N GLY A 188 -25.03 0.94 42.85
CA GLY A 188 -24.59 0.42 44.14
C GLY A 188 -24.97 1.34 45.31
N GLY A 189 -26.05 1.01 46.01
CA GLY A 189 -26.28 1.49 47.38
C GLY A 189 -25.26 0.85 48.33
N SER A 190 -24.46 1.68 49.00
CA SER A 190 -23.65 1.52 50.24
C SER A 190 -23.04 0.19 50.71
N ASP A 191 -23.28 -0.98 50.13
CA ASP A 191 -22.78 -2.25 50.65
C ASP A 191 -21.59 -2.78 49.84
N GLY A 192 -20.41 -2.45 50.37
CA GLY A 192 -19.31 -3.39 50.50
C GLY A 192 -18.72 -3.98 49.21
N LYS A 193 -17.80 -3.25 48.58
CA LYS A 193 -16.58 -3.83 48.01
C LYS A 193 -15.46 -2.80 48.00
N VAL A 194 -14.30 -3.25 48.45
CA VAL A 194 -13.03 -2.54 48.61
C VAL A 194 -12.43 -2.24 47.23
N HIS A 195 -13.08 -1.39 46.45
CA HIS A 195 -12.44 -0.66 45.37
C HIS A 195 -12.38 0.80 45.81
N LYS A 196 -11.14 1.29 45.90
CA LYS A 196 -10.79 2.67 46.20
C LYS A 196 -11.74 3.53 45.37
N LYS A 197 -12.72 4.18 46.01
CA LYS A 197 -13.57 5.19 45.36
C LYS A 197 -12.62 6.21 44.78
N MET A 198 -12.30 6.06 43.50
CA MET A 198 -11.60 7.10 42.79
C MET A 198 -12.51 8.32 42.87
N SER A 199 -11.94 9.47 43.21
CA SER A 199 -12.75 10.69 43.23
C SER A 199 -13.34 10.91 41.83
N GLU A 200 -14.51 11.54 41.70
CA GLU A 200 -15.11 11.83 40.39
C GLU A 200 -14.12 12.55 39.46
N ASN A 201 -13.26 13.40 40.02
CA ASN A 201 -12.14 14.03 39.31
C ASN A 201 -11.09 13.03 38.79
N GLU A 202 -10.74 12.00 39.56
CA GLU A 202 -9.82 10.96 39.09
C GLU A 202 -10.42 10.15 37.94
N THR A 203 -11.72 9.87 38.00
CA THR A 203 -12.42 9.14 36.92
C THR A 203 -12.58 10.00 35.65
N ALA A 204 -12.85 11.29 35.80
CA ALA A 204 -12.85 12.25 34.68
C ALA A 204 -11.48 12.29 33.99
N VAL A 205 -10.39 12.38 34.76
CA VAL A 205 -9.01 12.34 34.23
C VAL A 205 -8.74 11.01 33.51
N GLN A 206 -9.26 9.88 33.99
CA GLN A 206 -9.10 8.60 33.30
C GLN A 206 -9.88 8.52 31.99
N LEU A 207 -11.07 9.13 31.90
CA LEU A 207 -11.82 9.26 30.66
C LEU A 207 -11.03 10.10 29.63
N ASP A 208 -10.48 11.24 30.06
CA ASP A 208 -9.64 12.11 29.21
C ASP A 208 -8.42 11.36 28.66
N VAL A 209 -7.69 10.67 29.54
CA VAL A 209 -6.51 9.87 29.18
C VAL A 209 -6.92 8.76 28.21
N SER A 210 -8.01 8.06 28.48
CA SER A 210 -8.48 6.97 27.62
C SER A 210 -8.91 7.46 26.23
N LEU A 211 -9.63 8.57 26.14
CA LEU A 211 -9.97 9.19 24.87
C LEU A 211 -8.71 9.64 24.12
N SER A 212 -7.72 10.21 24.82
CA SER A 212 -6.44 10.61 24.24
C SER A 212 -5.68 9.41 23.65
N GLU A 213 -5.61 8.29 24.37
CA GLU A 213 -5.02 7.03 23.87
C GLU A 213 -5.74 6.52 22.62
N VAL A 214 -7.08 6.57 22.61
CA VAL A 214 -7.90 6.22 21.43
C VAL A 214 -7.56 7.13 20.25
N ASN A 215 -7.52 8.45 20.45
CA ASN A 215 -7.23 9.42 19.40
C ASN A 215 -5.84 9.21 18.81
N GLN A 216 -4.84 8.96 19.65
CA GLN A 216 -3.48 8.70 19.19
C GLN A 216 -3.40 7.42 18.34
N ALA A 217 -4.01 6.34 18.81
CA ALA A 217 -4.06 5.08 18.07
C ALA A 217 -4.87 5.22 16.76
N TYR A 218 -5.95 5.99 16.79
CA TYR A 218 -6.79 6.29 15.62
C TYR A 218 -5.98 7.03 14.56
N GLU A 219 -5.27 8.09 14.93
CA GLU A 219 -4.42 8.85 14.00
C GLU A 219 -3.29 8.00 13.43
N HIS A 220 -2.75 7.06 14.21
CA HIS A 220 -1.75 6.12 13.71
C HIS A 220 -2.30 5.23 12.58
N VAL A 221 -3.46 4.61 12.79
CA VAL A 221 -4.13 3.81 11.75
C VAL A 221 -4.50 4.67 10.56
N LEU A 222 -5.08 5.86 10.79
CA LEU A 222 -5.49 6.79 9.74
C LEU A 222 -4.31 7.18 8.83
N THR A 223 -3.15 7.43 9.44
CA THR A 223 -1.92 7.74 8.72
C THR A 223 -1.49 6.59 7.83
N ILE A 224 -1.50 5.35 8.33
CA ILE A 224 -1.17 4.17 7.53
C ILE A 224 -2.14 4.03 6.36
N LEU A 225 -3.45 4.13 6.61
CA LEU A 225 -4.47 4.01 5.57
C LEU A 225 -4.34 5.09 4.49
N ARG A 226 -4.07 6.35 4.88
CA ARG A 226 -3.85 7.46 3.95
C ARG A 226 -2.60 7.26 3.09
N ASN A 227 -1.49 6.85 3.71
CA ASN A 227 -0.25 6.58 2.98
C ASN A 227 -0.47 5.45 1.96
N GLN A 228 -1.20 4.40 2.33
CA GLN A 228 -1.53 3.30 1.43
C GLN A 228 -2.46 3.72 0.30
N LEU A 229 -3.46 4.55 0.58
CA LEU A 229 -4.30 5.14 -0.47
C LEU A 229 -3.45 5.95 -1.45
N GLN A 230 -2.57 6.82 -0.95
CA GLN A 230 -1.71 7.65 -1.77
C GLN A 230 -0.73 6.82 -2.62
N GLU A 231 -0.16 5.74 -2.08
CA GLU A 231 0.69 4.81 -2.82
C GLU A 231 -0.05 4.18 -4.00
N VAL A 232 -1.28 3.71 -3.79
CA VAL A 232 -2.10 3.10 -4.85
C VAL A 232 -2.60 4.15 -5.85
N GLU A 233 -2.91 5.38 -5.41
CA GLU A 233 -3.26 6.50 -6.29
C GLU A 233 -2.07 6.88 -7.20
N ASN A 234 -0.87 6.95 -6.64
CA ASN A 234 0.35 7.20 -7.40
C ASN A 234 0.67 6.07 -8.39
N GLU A 235 0.32 4.83 -8.05
CA GLU A 235 0.46 3.70 -8.98
C GLU A 235 -0.55 3.81 -10.13
N SER A 236 -1.81 4.17 -9.85
CA SER A 236 -2.85 4.43 -10.84
C SER A 236 -2.42 5.46 -11.90
N ILE A 237 -1.84 6.58 -11.47
CA ILE A 237 -1.40 7.67 -12.37
C ILE A 237 -0.38 7.19 -13.40
N LYS A 238 0.47 6.20 -13.08
CA LYS A 238 1.47 5.66 -14.02
C LYS A 238 0.86 4.91 -15.21
N PHE A 239 -0.42 4.57 -15.13
CA PHE A 239 -1.14 3.81 -16.15
C PHE A 239 -2.21 4.63 -16.88
N GLN A 240 -2.39 5.91 -16.52
CA GLN A 240 -3.17 6.90 -17.28
C GLN A 240 -2.34 7.49 -18.41
#